data_AF-A0A9E6RDL5-F1
#
_entry.id   AF-A0A9E6RDL5-F1
#
_cell.length_a   1.000
_cell.length_b   1.000
_cell.length_c   1.000
_cell.angle_alpha   90.00
_cell.angle_beta   90.00
_cell.angle_gamma   90.00
#
_symmetry.space_group_name_H-M   'P 1'
#
loop_
_entity.id
_entity.type
_entity.pdbx_description
1 polymer ?
#
loop_
_entity_poly.entity_id
_entity_poly.type
_entity_poly.pdbx_seq_one_letter_code
_entity_poly.pdbx_strand_id
1 'polypeptide(L)'
;MTVSALSAARTLGELRDWTLSNLEIQKILYLAHMYHLGRTGQPLINEAFEAWDYGPVVPEVYGRAKGTGSAPIRPSAFSWYVPVMPGTTEFNILKDAADGLKGVRPAISLTLPIGRWRLG
;
A
#
# COMPACT_ATOMS: atom_id res chain seq x y z
N MET A 1 4.51 7.09 -13.78
CA MET A 1 4.57 5.75 -14.40
C MET A 1 4.02 4.76 -13.38
N THR A 2 3.46 3.62 -13.78
CA THR A 2 2.99 2.63 -12.78
C THR A 2 4.18 1.92 -12.12
N VAL A 3 4.05 1.58 -10.84
CA VAL A 3 5.01 0.70 -10.12
C VAL A 3 4.43 -0.70 -9.97
N SER A 4 5.30 -1.71 -9.83
CA SER A 4 4.85 -3.06 -9.44
C SER A 4 4.40 -3.07 -7.98
N ALA A 5 3.32 -3.80 -7.70
CA ALA A 5 2.82 -4.06 -6.37
C ALA A 5 3.86 -4.69 -5.45
N LEU A 6 4.76 -5.53 -5.99
CA LEU A 6 5.82 -6.20 -5.22
C LEU A 6 6.93 -5.21 -4.82
N SER A 7 7.31 -4.31 -5.74
CA SER A 7 8.21 -3.20 -5.45
C SER A 7 7.60 -2.22 -4.44
N ALA A 8 6.32 -1.91 -4.58
CA ALA A 8 5.59 -1.08 -3.64
C ALA A 8 5.52 -1.73 -2.25
N ALA A 9 5.19 -3.02 -2.17
CA ALA A 9 5.15 -3.79 -0.93
C ALA A 9 6.52 -3.83 -0.22
N ARG A 10 7.60 -4.03 -0.98
CA ARG A 10 8.97 -3.91 -0.45
C ARG A 10 9.21 -2.53 0.16
N THR A 11 8.86 -1.48 -0.59
CA THR A 11 9.03 -0.09 -0.17
C THR A 11 8.28 0.19 1.13
N LEU A 12 7.04 -0.29 1.25
CA LEU A 12 6.25 -0.18 2.47
C LEU A 12 6.85 -0.95 3.65
N GLY A 13 7.41 -2.14 3.38
CA GLY A 13 8.17 -2.91 4.36
C GLY A 13 9.35 -2.10 4.91
N GLU A 14 10.15 -1.50 4.04
CA GLU A 14 11.30 -0.66 4.43
C GLU A 14 10.85 0.61 5.18
N LEU A 15 9.84 1.32 4.68
CA LEU A 15 9.31 2.54 5.32
C LEU A 15 8.74 2.33 6.72
N ARG A 16 8.37 1.10 7.06
CA ARG A 16 7.71 0.73 8.31
C ARG A 16 8.54 -0.24 9.13
N ASP A 17 9.85 -0.34 8.86
CA ASP A 17 10.78 -1.20 9.58
C ASP A 17 10.31 -2.67 9.68
N TRP A 18 9.63 -3.14 8.63
CA TRP A 18 9.04 -4.48 8.51
C TRP A 18 8.09 -4.86 9.65
N THR A 19 7.40 -3.88 10.24
CA THR A 19 6.43 -4.08 11.32
C THR A 19 4.99 -4.34 10.83
N LEU A 20 4.73 -4.19 9.53
CA LEU A 20 3.41 -4.38 8.94
C LEU A 20 3.08 -5.87 8.74
N SER A 21 1.85 -6.24 9.05
CA SER A 21 1.25 -7.51 8.64
C SER A 21 0.90 -7.51 7.15
N ASN A 22 0.62 -8.70 6.61
CA ASN A 22 0.23 -8.88 5.21
C ASN A 22 -1.02 -8.03 4.85
N LEU A 23 -2.05 -8.06 5.69
CA LEU A 23 -3.28 -7.30 5.44
C LEU A 23 -3.09 -5.78 5.58
N GLU A 24 -2.20 -5.31 6.45
CA GLU A 24 -1.90 -3.88 6.54
C GLU A 24 -1.22 -3.36 5.27
N ILE A 25 -0.32 -4.14 4.68
CA ILE A 25 0.29 -3.79 3.39
C ILE A 25 -0.78 -3.67 2.30
N GLN A 26 -1.70 -4.63 2.21
CA GLN A 26 -2.79 -4.57 1.22
C GLN A 26 -3.63 -3.30 1.37
N LYS A 27 -3.97 -2.93 2.61
CA LYS A 27 -4.72 -1.70 2.91
C LYS A 27 -3.97 -0.44 2.46
N ILE A 28 -2.67 -0.35 2.75
CA ILE A 28 -1.85 0.81 2.35
C ILE A 28 -1.74 0.87 0.82
N LEU A 29 -1.44 -0.25 0.17
CA LEU A 29 -1.33 -0.31 -1.30
C LEU A 29 -2.61 0.17 -1.98
N TYR A 30 -3.77 -0.30 -1.50
CA TYR A 30 -5.06 0.12 -2.04
C TYR A 30 -5.33 1.62 -1.82
N LEU A 31 -5.09 2.14 -0.60
CA LEU A 31 -5.28 3.56 -0.31
C LEU A 31 -4.37 4.45 -1.18
N ALA A 32 -3.09 4.07 -1.31
CA ALA A 32 -2.13 4.75 -2.18
C ALA A 32 -2.60 4.74 -3.64
N HIS A 33 -3.06 3.58 -4.13
CA HIS A 33 -3.56 3.43 -5.49
C HIS A 33 -4.78 4.33 -5.74
N MET A 34 -5.80 4.26 -4.88
CA MET A 34 -7.02 5.03 -5.05
C MET A 34 -6.79 6.54 -4.93
N TYR A 35 -5.89 6.96 -4.04
CA TYR A 35 -5.52 8.36 -3.91
C TYR A 35 -4.83 8.89 -5.17
N HIS A 36 -3.87 8.14 -5.72
CA HIS A 36 -3.22 8.52 -6.97
C HIS A 36 -4.22 8.56 -8.13
N LEU A 37 -4.97 7.46 -8.30
CA LEU A 37 -5.96 7.31 -9.37
C LEU A 37 -7.01 8.43 -9.34
N GLY A 38 -7.54 8.76 -8.16
CA GLY A 38 -8.51 9.84 -8.01
C GLY A 38 -7.94 11.23 -8.32
N ARG A 39 -6.63 11.45 -8.13
CA ARG A 39 -5.99 12.76 -8.37
C ARG A 39 -5.45 12.92 -9.79
N THR A 40 -4.94 11.86 -10.40
CA THR A 40 -4.26 11.93 -11.71
C THR A 40 -5.04 11.26 -12.83
N GLY A 41 -6.06 10.47 -12.50
CA GLY A 41 -6.75 9.60 -13.46
C GLY A 41 -5.88 8.43 -13.93
N GLN A 42 -4.72 8.20 -13.31
CA GLN A 42 -3.77 7.15 -13.69
C GLN A 42 -3.52 6.18 -12.54
N PRO A 43 -3.41 4.86 -12.81
CA PRO A 43 -3.14 3.88 -11.77
C PRO A 43 -1.74 4.07 -11.17
N LEU A 44 -1.60 3.86 -9.86
CA LEU A 44 -0.28 3.84 -9.20
C LEU A 44 0.39 2.49 -9.39
N ILE A 45 -0.39 1.43 -9.21
CA ILE A 45 0.02 0.03 -9.23
C ILE A 45 -0.56 -0.60 -10.49
N ASN A 46 0.26 -1.35 -11.23
CA ASN A 46 -0.14 -1.93 -12.50
C ASN A 46 -1.01 -3.19 -12.33
N GLU A 47 -0.79 -3.93 -11.25
CA GLU A 47 -1.49 -5.16 -10.91
C GLU A 47 -2.91 -4.88 -10.42
N ALA A 48 -3.83 -5.82 -10.72
CA ALA A 48 -5.22 -5.71 -10.31
C ALA A 48 -5.39 -5.99 -8.81
N PHE A 49 -6.33 -5.27 -8.21
CA PHE A 49 -6.88 -5.59 -6.90
C PHE A 49 -8.11 -6.48 -7.07
N GLU A 50 -8.13 -7.60 -6.35
CA GLU A 50 -9.29 -8.50 -6.26
C GLU A 50 -10.10 -8.21 -4.99
N ALA A 51 -11.42 -8.29 -5.10
CA ALA A 51 -12.31 -8.12 -3.96
C ALA A 51 -12.36 -9.42 -3.13
N TRP A 52 -11.66 -9.42 -1.98
CA TRP A 52 -11.66 -10.53 -1.02
C TRP A 52 -12.44 -10.13 0.24
N ASP A 53 -12.74 -11.09 1.11
CA ASP A 53 -13.54 -10.88 2.34
C ASP A 53 -12.97 -9.79 3.27
N TYR A 54 -11.64 -9.64 3.29
CA TYR A 54 -10.94 -8.65 4.13
C TYR A 54 -10.69 -7.31 3.43
N GLY A 55 -11.20 -7.16 2.21
CA GLY A 55 -11.01 -5.98 1.37
C GLY A 55 -10.22 -6.28 0.09
N PRO A 56 -9.88 -5.23 -0.68
CA PRO A 56 -9.15 -5.36 -1.92
C PRO A 56 -7.72 -5.87 -1.68
N VAL A 57 -7.30 -6.88 -2.46
CA VAL A 57 -6.01 -7.56 -2.32
C VAL A 57 -5.33 -7.67 -3.68
N VAL A 58 -4.02 -7.42 -3.73
CA VAL A 58 -3.17 -7.87 -4.83
C VAL A 58 -2.72 -9.30 -4.51
N PRO A 59 -3.18 -10.34 -5.25
CA PRO A 59 -2.93 -11.74 -4.90
C PRO A 59 -1.44 -12.10 -4.85
N GLU A 60 -0.63 -11.51 -5.71
CA GLU A 60 0.81 -11.76 -5.75
C GLU A 60 1.51 -11.31 -4.47
N VAL A 61 1.18 -10.11 -3.97
CA VAL A 61 1.72 -9.59 -2.71
C VAL A 61 1.23 -10.44 -1.55
N TYR A 62 -0.07 -10.79 -1.53
CA TYR A 62 -0.63 -11.62 -0.47
C TYR A 62 0.03 -12.99 -0.43
N GLY A 63 0.18 -13.63 -1.59
CA GLY A 63 0.78 -14.96 -1.73
C GLY A 63 2.22 -15.02 -1.24
N ARG A 64 3.00 -13.94 -1.41
CA ARG A 64 4.38 -13.84 -0.90
C ARG A 64 4.46 -13.74 0.62
N ALA A 65 3.47 -13.13 1.25
CA ALA A 65 3.45 -12.90 2.69
C ALA A 65 2.49 -13.85 3.45
N LYS A 66 1.71 -14.71 2.78
CA LYS A 66 0.66 -15.53 3.42
C LYS A 66 1.16 -16.40 4.58
N GLY A 67 2.41 -16.86 4.51
CA GLY A 67 3.02 -17.69 5.55
C GLY A 67 3.23 -17.00 6.89
N THR A 68 3.14 -15.67 6.97
CA THR A 68 3.26 -14.94 8.24
C THR A 68 1.92 -14.74 8.96
N GLY A 69 0.79 -14.97 8.29
CA GLY A 69 -0.54 -14.73 8.87
C GLY A 69 -0.70 -13.29 9.36
N SER A 70 -1.05 -13.12 10.64
CA SER A 70 -1.16 -11.81 11.29
C SER A 70 0.16 -11.26 11.82
N ALA A 71 1.24 -12.04 11.79
CA ALA A 71 2.56 -11.55 12.18
C ALA A 71 3.14 -10.62 11.10
N PRO A 72 4.10 -9.75 11.46
CA PRO A 72 4.76 -8.89 10.49
C PRO A 72 5.38 -9.68 9.34
N ILE A 73 5.33 -9.09 8.14
CA ILE A 73 5.91 -9.70 6.95
C ILE A 73 7.44 -9.75 7.06
N ARG A 74 8.04 -10.77 6.45
CA ARG A 74 9.49 -10.95 6.51
C ARG A 74 10.19 -10.21 5.38
N PRO A 75 11.32 -9.50 5.63
CA PRO A 75 12.13 -8.89 4.58
C PRO A 75 12.51 -9.86 3.45
N SER A 76 12.79 -11.11 3.80
CA SER A 76 13.17 -12.16 2.85
C SER A 76 12.09 -12.51 1.82
N ALA A 77 10.81 -12.23 2.10
CA ALA A 77 9.74 -12.47 1.12
C ALA A 77 9.80 -11.49 -0.07
N PHE A 78 10.47 -10.35 0.11
CA PHE A 78 10.50 -9.24 -0.85
C PHE A 78 11.92 -8.77 -1.23
N SER A 79 12.97 -9.43 -0.73
CA SER A 79 14.37 -9.03 -0.90
C SER A 79 14.87 -9.01 -2.35
N TRP A 80 14.16 -9.67 -3.27
CA TRP A 80 14.48 -9.75 -4.69
C TRP A 80 13.87 -8.62 -5.53
N TYR A 81 12.95 -7.84 -4.96
CA TYR A 81 12.32 -6.72 -5.68
C TYR A 81 13.13 -5.45 -5.48
N VAL A 82 13.16 -4.59 -6.49
CA VAL A 82 13.76 -3.26 -6.37
C VAL A 82 12.73 -2.34 -5.70
N PRO A 83 13.06 -1.63 -4.61
CA PRO A 83 12.14 -0.69 -3.99
C PRO A 83 11.88 0.49 -4.93
N VAL A 84 10.74 1.15 -4.76
CA VAL A 84 10.40 2.36 -5.51
C VAL A 84 11.42 3.45 -5.14
N MET A 85 11.99 4.11 -6.15
CA MET A 85 13.09 5.04 -5.94
C MET A 85 12.66 6.24 -5.07
N PRO A 86 13.40 6.57 -4.00
CA PRO A 86 13.15 7.78 -3.22
C PRO A 86 13.19 9.05 -4.08
N GLY A 87 12.36 10.03 -3.72
CA GLY A 87 12.25 11.30 -4.45
C GLY A 87 11.31 11.27 -5.65
N THR A 88 10.76 10.11 -6.02
CA THR A 88 9.71 9.99 -7.05
C THR A 88 8.32 10.31 -6.49
N THR A 89 7.38 10.68 -7.36
CA THR A 89 5.98 10.90 -6.98
C THR A 89 5.36 9.64 -6.40
N GLU A 90 5.63 8.49 -7.00
CA GLU A 90 5.12 7.19 -6.59
C GLU A 90 5.63 6.80 -5.19
N PHE A 91 6.92 7.03 -4.91
CA PHE A 91 7.47 6.83 -3.57
C PHE A 91 6.81 7.73 -2.53
N ASN A 92 6.62 9.02 -2.84
CA ASN A 92 6.02 9.96 -1.91
C ASN A 92 4.56 9.59 -1.59
N ILE A 93 3.79 9.11 -2.58
CA ILE A 93 2.42 8.64 -2.36
C ILE A 93 2.40 7.40 -1.44
N LEU A 94 3.29 6.44 -1.66
CA LEU A 94 3.41 5.26 -0.79
C LEU A 94 3.80 5.65 0.64
N LYS A 95 4.74 6.58 0.77
CA LYS A 95 5.16 7.13 2.07
C LYS A 95 4.01 7.83 2.78
N ASP A 96 3.31 8.73 2.10
CA ASP A 96 2.18 9.47 2.68
C ASP A 96 1.04 8.52 3.11
N ALA A 97 0.75 7.50 2.30
CA ALA A 97 -0.23 6.47 2.67
C ALA A 97 0.22 5.64 3.88
N ALA A 98 1.51 5.28 3.95
CA ALA A 98 2.08 4.55 5.07
C ALA A 98 2.07 5.39 6.36
N ASP A 99 2.39 6.69 6.26
CA ASP A 99 2.36 7.62 7.38
C ASP A 99 0.92 7.94 7.82
N GLY A 100 -0.03 8.05 6.88
CA GLY A 100 -1.44 8.28 7.18
C GLY A 100 -2.10 7.18 8.01
N LEU A 101 -1.56 5.95 7.98
CA LEU A 101 -1.97 4.87 8.90
C LEU A 101 -1.31 4.93 10.28
N LYS A 102 -0.35 5.83 10.56
CA LYS A 102 0.11 6.10 11.94
C LYS A 102 -0.99 6.86 12.70
N GLY A 103 -2.08 6.17 13.05
CA GLY A 103 -3.15 6.72 13.90
C GLY A 103 -4.55 6.18 13.61
N VAL A 104 -4.76 5.52 12.46
CA VAL A 104 -6.07 4.96 12.09
C VAL A 104 -6.09 3.47 12.46
N ARG A 105 -6.85 3.11 13.50
CA ARG A 105 -7.07 1.70 13.85
C ARG A 105 -7.85 1.02 12.72
N PRO A 106 -7.45 -0.18 12.27
CA PRO A 106 -7.96 -0.79 11.05
C PRO A 106 -9.27 -1.55 11.31
N ALA A 107 -10.28 -0.86 11.83
CA ALA A 107 -11.67 -1.29 11.76
C ALA A 107 -12.41 -0.18 11.02
N ILE A 108 -12.48 -0.31 9.69
CA ILE A 108 -13.40 0.38 8.78
C ILE A 108 -13.64 1.87 9.13
N SER A 109 -12.86 2.76 8.52
CA SER A 109 -13.39 4.09 8.20
C SER A 109 -13.41 4.22 6.69
N LEU A 110 -14.44 3.63 6.08
CA LEU A 110 -14.91 3.98 4.74
C LEU A 110 -15.58 5.36 4.70
N THR A 111 -15.49 6.14 5.78
CA THR A 111 -15.75 7.58 5.75
C THR A 111 -14.48 8.32 5.33
N LEU A 112 -14.04 8.08 4.09
CA LEU A 112 -13.31 9.13 3.39
C LEU A 112 -14.36 10.20 3.05
N PRO A 113 -14.35 11.41 3.65
CA PRO A 113 -15.01 12.50 3.00
C PRO A 113 -14.19 12.77 1.74
N ILE A 114 -14.79 12.56 0.56
CA ILE A 114 -14.28 13.07 -0.72
C ILE A 114 -14.43 14.61 -0.73
N GLY A 115 -14.04 15.27 0.36
CA GLY A 115 -14.56 16.59 0.71
C GLY A 115 -13.84 17.18 1.92
N ARG A 116 -12.51 17.31 1.85
CA ARG A 116 -11.79 18.35 2.59
C ARG A 116 -10.41 18.67 2.02
N TRP A 117 -10.36 19.03 0.74
CA TRP A 117 -9.27 19.88 0.22
C TRP A 117 -9.73 21.33 0.37
N ARG A 118 -9.25 22.03 1.39
CA ARG A 118 -9.38 23.49 1.45
C ARG A 118 -8.46 24.05 0.36
N LEU A 119 -9.05 24.73 -0.61
CA LEU A 119 -8.39 25.79 -1.34
C LEU A 119 -8.00 26.87 -0.33
N GLY A 120 -6.73 27.25 -0.35
CA GLY A 120 -6.11 28.30 0.45
C GLY A 120 -4.67 28.44 0.02
#